data_AF-A0A1W9H6L0-F1
#
_entry.id   AF-A0A1W9H6L0-F1
#
_cell.length_a   1.000
_cell.length_b   1.000
_cell.length_c   1.000
_cell.angle_alpha   90.00
_cell.angle_beta   90.00
_cell.angle_gamma   90.00
#
_symmetry.space_group_name_H-M   'P 1'
#
loop_
_entity.id
_entity.type
_entity.pdbx_description
1 polymer ?
#
loop_
_entity_poly.entity_id
_entity_poly.type
_entity_poly.pdbx_seq_one_letter_code
_entity_poly.pdbx_strand_id
1 'polypeptide(L)'
;MKRTMQHLSYGIERPCDLLKKLEWEADKLRNKPHAYDVFNFMLTAAVLAEWIQKFYSSDSVPDPFAEPKKGQCNWLIPSKAVHWINDTSCLPNPYLDVRYHIENALSICSHTANASKHFHWKDGRSITRIEEEPQIGDYYQYFFTSTAPDLYLEFEGDYYGLQQIKGILLQFYTGLIHYLENKESSSGAVS
;
A
#
# COMPACT_ATOMS: atom_id res chain seq x y z
N MET A 1 -3.73 43.89 -15.64
CA MET A 1 -3.52 43.32 -14.29
C MET A 1 -3.35 41.81 -14.44
N LYS A 2 -2.11 41.29 -14.43
CA LYS A 2 -1.83 39.85 -14.53
C LYS A 2 -2.02 39.25 -13.12
N ARG A 3 -3.01 38.38 -12.93
CA ARG A 3 -3.08 37.52 -11.74
C ARG A 3 -1.93 36.51 -11.84
N THR A 4 -0.84 36.75 -11.11
CA THR A 4 0.17 35.72 -10.84
C THR A 4 -0.53 34.59 -10.06
N MET A 5 -0.32 33.34 -10.48
CA MET A 5 -0.69 32.15 -9.71
C MET A 5 0.08 32.18 -8.38
N GLN A 6 -0.37 32.97 -7.41
CA GLN A 6 0.06 32.84 -6.03
C GLN A 6 -0.34 31.44 -5.58
N HIS A 7 0.67 30.61 -5.35
CA HIS A 7 0.66 29.23 -4.89
C HIS A 7 -0.73 28.64 -4.59
N LEU A 8 -1.23 27.82 -5.51
CA LEU A 8 -2.09 26.71 -5.13
C LEU A 8 -1.22 25.73 -4.31
N SER A 9 -1.15 25.94 -3.00
CA SER A 9 -0.70 24.88 -2.09
C SER A 9 -1.89 23.95 -1.86
N TYR A 10 -1.78 22.73 -2.37
CA TYR A 10 -2.79 21.69 -2.17
C TYR A 10 -2.73 21.08 -0.75
N GLY A 11 -1.92 21.64 0.16
CA GLY A 11 -1.77 21.18 1.54
C GLY A 11 -1.04 19.84 1.67
N ILE A 12 -0.32 19.41 0.64
CA ILE A 12 0.43 18.15 0.59
C ILE A 12 1.88 18.52 0.23
N GLU A 13 2.75 18.55 1.23
CA GLU A 13 4.16 18.97 1.07
C GLU A 13 5.14 17.83 1.35
N ARG A 14 4.78 16.90 2.23
CA ARG A 14 5.61 15.75 2.61
C ARG A 14 4.82 14.44 2.52
N PRO A 15 5.50 13.28 2.42
CA PRO A 15 4.84 11.98 2.43
C PRO A 15 3.90 11.77 3.64
N CYS A 16 4.23 12.32 4.81
CA CYS A 16 3.36 12.27 5.99
C CYS A 16 2.02 13.00 5.81
N ASP A 17 1.92 14.00 4.92
CA ASP A 17 0.65 14.65 4.60
C ASP A 17 -0.23 13.78 3.69
N LEU A 18 0.38 13.05 2.75
CA LEU A 18 -0.34 12.09 1.92
C LEU A 18 -0.75 10.84 2.72
N LEU A 19 0.02 10.46 3.74
CA LEU A 19 -0.42 9.45 4.72
C LEU A 19 -1.71 9.88 5.43
N LYS A 20 -1.81 11.14 5.90
CA LYS A 20 -3.06 11.64 6.51
C LYS A 20 -4.26 11.56 5.56
N LYS A 21 -4.03 11.83 4.27
CA LYS A 21 -5.06 11.64 3.23
C LYS A 21 -5.44 10.17 3.09
N LEU A 22 -4.46 9.26 3.09
CA LEU A 22 -4.69 7.82 3.02
C LEU A 22 -5.52 7.32 4.22
N GLU A 23 -5.19 7.77 5.44
CA GLU A 23 -5.96 7.49 6.65
C GLU A 23 -7.41 7.99 6.54
N TRP A 24 -7.61 9.21 6.05
CA TRP A 24 -8.95 9.75 5.82
C TRP A 24 -9.75 8.96 4.77
N GLU A 25 -9.11 8.46 3.71
CA GLU A 25 -9.76 7.58 2.74
C GLU A 25 -10.07 6.21 3.32
N ALA A 26 -9.16 5.66 4.14
CA ALA A 26 -9.36 4.40 4.84
C ALA A 26 -10.58 4.44 5.78
N ASP A 27 -10.85 5.58 6.41
CA ASP A 27 -12.01 5.79 7.27
C ASP A 27 -13.35 5.72 6.53
N LYS A 28 -13.34 5.91 5.21
CA LYS A 28 -14.51 5.75 4.34
C LYS A 28 -14.72 4.30 3.91
N LEU A 29 -13.70 3.45 4.04
CA LEU A 29 -13.77 2.03 3.71
C LEU A 29 -14.47 1.22 4.80
N ARG A 30 -15.68 1.64 5.15
CA ARG A 30 -16.58 0.97 6.11
C ARG A 30 -17.40 -0.10 5.38
N ASN A 31 -18.35 -0.72 6.08
CA ASN A 31 -19.21 -1.77 5.53
C ASN A 31 -19.86 -1.33 4.21
N LYS A 32 -19.50 -2.03 3.12
CA LYS A 32 -19.90 -1.76 1.72
C LYS A 32 -19.44 -0.39 1.19
N PRO A 33 -18.13 -0.21 0.97
CA PRO A 33 -17.60 1.07 0.48
C PRO A 33 -18.00 1.31 -0.99
N HIS A 34 -18.10 2.59 -1.36
CA HIS A 34 -18.31 2.94 -2.75
C HIS A 34 -17.07 2.60 -3.58
N ALA A 35 -17.25 2.12 -4.82
CA ALA A 35 -16.14 1.72 -5.69
C ALA A 35 -15.10 2.84 -5.90
N TYR A 36 -15.55 4.10 -5.98
CA TYR A 36 -14.67 5.28 -6.01
C TYR A 36 -13.82 5.45 -4.75
N ASP A 37 -14.35 5.16 -3.56
CA ASP A 37 -13.57 5.28 -2.32
C ASP A 37 -12.49 4.18 -2.26
N VAL A 38 -12.83 2.96 -2.67
CA VAL A 38 -11.85 1.85 -2.82
C VAL A 38 -10.76 2.25 -3.81
N PHE A 39 -11.15 2.75 -4.98
CA PHE A 39 -10.22 3.16 -6.02
C PHE A 39 -9.29 4.28 -5.56
N ASN A 40 -9.85 5.33 -4.92
CA ASN A 40 -9.08 6.46 -4.42
C ASN A 40 -8.07 6.02 -3.36
N PHE A 41 -8.47 5.15 -2.41
CA PHE A 41 -7.57 4.62 -1.40
C PHE A 41 -6.39 3.86 -2.03
N MET A 42 -6.66 2.94 -2.97
CA MET A 42 -5.63 2.16 -3.67
C MET A 42 -4.68 3.05 -4.47
N LEU A 43 -5.23 4.06 -5.17
CA LEU A 43 -4.43 5.01 -5.94
C LEU A 43 -3.55 5.87 -5.03
N THR A 44 -4.10 6.39 -3.93
CA THR A 44 -3.33 7.16 -2.95
C THR A 44 -2.22 6.32 -2.33
N ALA A 45 -2.50 5.07 -1.98
CA ALA A 45 -1.49 4.15 -1.45
C ALA A 45 -0.36 3.92 -2.46
N ALA A 46 -0.67 3.71 -3.74
CA ALA A 46 0.36 3.55 -4.78
C ALA A 46 1.20 4.83 -4.97
N VAL A 47 0.55 6.00 -5.02
CA VAL A 47 1.25 7.30 -5.14
C VAL A 47 2.12 7.58 -3.91
N LEU A 48 1.68 7.16 -2.72
CA LEU A 48 2.46 7.31 -1.49
C LEU A 48 3.75 6.49 -1.53
N ALA A 49 3.73 5.25 -2.03
CA ALA A 49 4.94 4.47 -2.25
C ALA A 49 5.95 5.20 -3.15
N GLU A 50 5.49 5.62 -4.34
CA GLU A 50 6.31 6.33 -5.32
C GLU A 50 6.92 7.60 -4.70
N TRP A 51 6.12 8.34 -3.92
CA TRP A 51 6.57 9.59 -3.34
C TRP A 51 7.53 9.41 -2.17
N ILE A 52 7.29 8.45 -1.26
CA ILE A 52 8.24 8.10 -0.19
C ILE A 52 9.59 7.76 -0.80
N GLN A 53 9.61 6.90 -1.83
CA GLN A 53 10.84 6.54 -2.50
C GLN A 53 11.57 7.78 -3.01
N LYS A 54 10.90 8.68 -3.75
CA LYS A 54 11.51 9.90 -4.30
C LYS A 54 11.95 10.90 -3.24
N PHE A 55 11.14 11.10 -2.20
CA PHE A 55 11.36 12.12 -1.17
C PHE A 55 12.54 11.73 -0.27
N TYR A 56 12.58 10.48 0.17
CA TYR A 56 13.64 9.94 1.04
C TYR A 56 14.77 9.25 0.26
N SER A 57 14.85 9.45 -1.06
CA SER A 57 15.90 8.89 -1.92
C SER A 57 17.27 9.38 -1.46
N SER A 58 17.99 8.55 -0.72
CA SER A 58 19.40 8.75 -0.40
C SER A 58 20.16 7.44 -0.57
N ASP A 59 21.26 7.49 -1.33
CA ASP A 59 22.16 6.34 -1.57
C ASP A 59 22.82 5.82 -0.27
N SER A 60 22.64 6.53 0.85
CA SER A 60 23.21 6.20 2.15
C SER A 60 22.28 5.37 3.05
N VAL A 61 21.05 5.04 2.63
CA VAL A 61 20.11 4.26 3.45
C VAL A 61 20.45 2.76 3.34
N PRO A 62 20.92 2.11 4.41
CA PRO A 62 21.35 0.69 4.37
C PRO A 62 20.20 -0.30 4.21
N ASP A 63 18.95 0.15 4.41
CA ASP A 63 17.74 -0.68 4.37
C ASP A 63 16.64 0.11 3.65
N PRO A 64 16.75 0.25 2.31
CA PRO A 64 15.93 1.17 1.53
C PRO A 64 14.54 0.59 1.25
N PHE A 65 13.58 1.49 1.06
CA PHE A 65 12.28 1.17 0.47
C PHE A 65 12.28 1.57 -1.00
N ALA A 66 11.91 0.65 -1.89
CA ALA A 66 11.80 0.94 -3.33
C ALA A 66 10.83 0.00 -4.06
N GLU A 67 10.19 0.56 -5.08
CA GLU A 67 9.41 -0.19 -6.05
C GLU A 67 10.27 -1.16 -6.89
N PRO A 68 9.70 -2.30 -7.34
CA PRO A 68 10.38 -3.22 -8.23
C PRO A 68 10.82 -2.52 -9.53
N LYS A 69 12.10 -2.67 -9.90
CA LYS A 69 12.63 -2.16 -11.18
C LYS A 69 12.40 -3.17 -12.29
N LYS A 70 12.48 -2.72 -13.56
CA LYS A 70 12.37 -3.62 -14.73
C LYS A 70 13.35 -4.80 -14.62
N GLY A 71 12.81 -6.03 -14.52
CA GLY A 71 13.58 -7.26 -14.35
C GLY A 71 13.74 -7.74 -12.90
N GLN A 72 13.25 -6.99 -11.92
CA GLN A 72 13.05 -7.40 -10.54
C GLN A 72 11.55 -7.52 -10.28
N CYS A 73 11.13 -8.63 -9.66
CA CYS A 73 9.72 -8.84 -9.36
C CYS A 73 9.33 -8.28 -7.98
N ASN A 74 10.32 -8.05 -7.10
CA ASN A 74 10.04 -7.87 -5.68
C ASN A 74 10.30 -6.46 -5.19
N TRP A 75 9.51 -6.04 -4.22
CA TRP A 75 9.69 -4.77 -3.53
C TRP A 75 10.93 -4.83 -2.63
N LEU A 76 11.67 -3.73 -2.55
CA LEU A 76 12.64 -3.55 -1.47
C LEU A 76 11.87 -3.04 -0.25
N ILE A 77 11.76 -3.89 0.76
CA ILE A 77 11.06 -3.60 2.02
C ILE A 77 12.07 -3.62 3.16
N PRO A 78 12.12 -2.57 3.99
CA PRO A 78 13.03 -2.55 5.14
C PRO A 78 12.85 -3.77 6.04
N SER A 79 13.96 -4.38 6.47
CA SER A 79 13.98 -5.52 7.38
C SER A 79 13.16 -5.29 8.66
N LYS A 80 13.12 -4.05 9.15
CA LYS A 80 12.35 -3.65 10.34
C LYS A 80 10.84 -3.63 10.13
N ALA A 81 10.34 -3.73 8.90
CA ALA A 81 8.92 -3.64 8.59
C ALA A 81 8.05 -4.68 9.28
N VAL A 82 8.63 -5.85 9.60
CA VAL A 82 7.97 -6.90 10.39
C VAL A 82 7.46 -6.37 11.73
N HIS A 83 8.18 -5.42 12.34
CA HIS A 83 7.83 -4.84 13.64
C HIS A 83 6.84 -3.67 13.55
N TRP A 84 6.44 -3.26 12.35
CA TRP A 84 5.47 -2.18 12.16
C TRP A 84 4.03 -2.68 12.11
N ILE A 85 3.82 -3.96 11.81
CA ILE A 85 2.51 -4.60 11.85
C ILE A 85 2.27 -5.11 13.28
N ASN A 86 1.57 -4.30 14.07
CA ASN A 86 1.22 -4.61 15.46
C ASN A 86 -0.07 -5.42 15.56
N ASP A 87 -1.04 -5.13 14.69
CA ASP A 87 -2.24 -5.92 14.54
C ASP A 87 -2.03 -6.94 13.41
N THR A 88 -1.74 -8.18 13.81
CA THR A 88 -1.53 -9.29 12.87
C THR A 88 -2.84 -9.93 12.40
N SER A 89 -3.99 -9.54 12.95
CA SER A 89 -5.29 -10.08 12.51
C SER A 89 -5.65 -9.66 11.08
N CYS A 90 -5.00 -8.61 10.56
CA CYS A 90 -5.15 -8.18 9.18
C CYS A 90 -4.35 -9.03 8.17
N LEU A 91 -3.56 -10.01 8.61
CA LEU A 91 -2.77 -10.87 7.73
C LEU A 91 -3.59 -12.10 7.30
N PRO A 92 -3.76 -12.39 5.99
CA PRO A 92 -4.51 -13.57 5.53
C PRO A 92 -3.93 -14.90 6.04
N ASN A 93 -2.60 -15.07 5.95
CA ASN A 93 -1.90 -16.24 6.45
C ASN A 93 -0.85 -15.82 7.49
N PRO A 94 -1.19 -15.81 8.79
CA PRO A 94 -0.28 -15.31 9.82
C PRO A 94 0.99 -16.16 10.01
N TYR A 95 1.11 -17.30 9.33
CA TYR A 95 2.31 -18.15 9.35
C TYR A 95 3.34 -17.78 8.27
N LEU A 96 2.98 -16.94 7.29
CA LEU A 96 3.93 -16.40 6.32
C LEU A 96 4.66 -15.17 6.88
N ASP A 97 5.79 -14.83 6.25
CA ASP A 97 6.55 -13.62 6.61
C ASP A 97 5.65 -12.38 6.42
N VAL A 98 5.58 -11.51 7.43
CA VAL A 98 4.83 -10.26 7.36
C VAL A 98 5.20 -9.42 6.12
N ARG A 99 6.47 -9.45 5.71
CA ARG A 99 6.94 -8.74 4.51
C ARG A 99 6.31 -9.25 3.23
N TYR A 100 5.96 -10.54 3.16
CA TYR A 100 5.24 -11.11 2.03
C TYR A 100 3.85 -10.46 1.87
N HIS A 101 3.13 -10.27 2.97
CA HIS A 101 1.83 -9.62 2.94
C HIS A 101 1.92 -8.11 2.67
N ILE A 102 2.95 -7.43 3.19
CA ILE A 102 3.23 -6.03 2.84
C ILE A 102 3.49 -5.90 1.34
N GLU A 103 4.34 -6.77 0.79
CA GLU A 103 4.69 -6.80 -0.63
C GLU A 103 3.45 -7.00 -1.52
N ASN A 104 2.61 -7.97 -1.18
CA ASN A 104 1.38 -8.23 -1.93
C ASN A 104 0.41 -7.05 -1.86
N ALA A 105 0.21 -6.44 -0.68
CA ALA A 105 -0.66 -5.26 -0.54
C ALA A 105 -0.16 -4.06 -1.36
N LEU A 106 1.15 -3.80 -1.37
CA LEU A 106 1.77 -2.77 -2.19
C LEU A 106 1.61 -3.06 -3.69
N SER A 107 1.85 -4.31 -4.10
CA SER A 107 1.69 -4.77 -5.48
C SER A 107 0.25 -4.63 -5.95
N ILE A 108 -0.74 -5.05 -5.15
CA ILE A 108 -2.17 -4.89 -5.47
C ILE A 108 -2.47 -3.41 -5.77
N CYS A 109 -2.04 -2.48 -4.91
CA CYS A 109 -2.25 -1.05 -5.13
C CYS A 109 -1.58 -0.54 -6.41
N SER A 110 -0.32 -0.94 -6.65
CA SER A 110 0.43 -0.55 -7.85
C SER A 110 -0.21 -1.08 -9.12
N HIS A 111 -0.63 -2.35 -9.14
CA HIS A 111 -1.33 -2.96 -10.27
C HIS A 111 -2.67 -2.29 -10.53
N THR A 112 -3.47 -2.04 -9.50
CA THR A 112 -4.75 -1.31 -9.62
C THR A 112 -4.54 0.09 -10.16
N ALA A 113 -3.57 0.85 -9.63
CA ALA A 113 -3.24 2.19 -10.11
C ALA A 113 -2.77 2.18 -11.56
N ASN A 114 -1.90 1.26 -11.95
CA ASN A 114 -1.40 1.16 -13.33
C ASN A 114 -2.48 0.70 -14.31
N ALA A 115 -3.31 -0.26 -13.93
CA ALA A 115 -4.38 -0.72 -14.80
C ALA A 115 -5.42 0.38 -15.09
N SER A 116 -5.64 1.28 -14.12
CA SER A 116 -6.49 2.46 -14.30
C SER A 116 -5.96 3.46 -15.33
N LYS A 117 -4.62 3.63 -15.41
CA LYS A 117 -3.97 4.47 -16.42
C LYS A 117 -4.18 3.92 -17.83
N HIS A 118 -4.34 2.60 -17.96
CA HIS A 118 -4.52 1.91 -19.23
C HIS A 118 -5.98 1.49 -19.51
N PHE A 119 -6.93 1.84 -18.63
CA PHE A 119 -8.36 1.48 -18.73
C PHE A 119 -8.66 -0.02 -18.89
N HIS A 120 -7.70 -0.90 -18.56
CA HIS A 120 -7.82 -2.35 -18.68
C HIS A 120 -7.33 -3.05 -17.42
N TRP A 121 -8.23 -3.32 -16.46
CA TRP A 121 -7.92 -4.06 -15.24
C TRP A 121 -7.41 -5.48 -15.52
N LYS A 122 -7.87 -6.10 -16.62
CA LYS A 122 -7.60 -7.50 -16.97
C LYS A 122 -6.31 -7.75 -17.75
N ASP A 123 -5.57 -6.69 -18.12
CA ASP A 123 -4.33 -6.87 -18.89
C ASP A 123 -3.13 -7.25 -18.00
N GLY A 124 -3.24 -7.00 -16.69
CA GLY A 124 -2.30 -7.49 -15.68
C GLY A 124 -2.67 -8.89 -15.22
N ARG A 125 -1.73 -9.85 -15.33
CA ARG A 125 -1.97 -11.25 -14.95
C ARG A 125 -2.13 -11.49 -13.44
N SER A 126 -1.75 -10.53 -12.60
CA SER A 126 -1.55 -10.78 -11.17
C SER A 126 -2.81 -10.58 -10.31
N ILE A 127 -3.73 -9.69 -10.68
CA ILE A 127 -5.06 -9.58 -10.05
C ILE A 127 -6.07 -10.29 -10.96
N THR A 128 -6.55 -11.45 -10.53
CA THR A 128 -7.40 -12.32 -11.37
C THR A 128 -8.88 -12.16 -11.08
N ARG A 129 -9.27 -11.77 -9.85
CA ARG A 129 -10.66 -11.65 -9.41
C ARG A 129 -10.87 -10.48 -8.44
N ILE A 130 -12.06 -9.89 -8.47
CA ILE A 130 -12.55 -8.88 -7.52
C ILE A 130 -14.03 -9.20 -7.25
N GLU A 131 -14.34 -9.68 -6.04
CA GLU A 131 -15.62 -10.32 -5.74
C GLU A 131 -16.03 -10.06 -4.28
N GLU A 132 -17.34 -10.01 -3.99
CA GLU A 132 -17.85 -9.93 -2.59
C GLU A 132 -17.85 -11.31 -1.90
N GLU A 133 -17.86 -12.39 -2.67
CA GLU A 133 -17.85 -13.77 -2.21
C GLU A 133 -16.67 -14.53 -2.87
N PRO A 134 -15.54 -14.72 -2.18
CA PRO A 134 -14.34 -15.30 -2.78
C PRO A 134 -14.58 -16.77 -3.15
N GLN A 135 -14.17 -17.16 -4.36
CA GLN A 135 -14.28 -18.55 -4.83
C GLN A 135 -13.08 -19.36 -4.33
N ILE A 136 -13.32 -20.26 -3.38
CA ILE A 136 -12.29 -21.15 -2.83
C ILE A 136 -11.95 -22.24 -3.86
N GLY A 137 -10.76 -22.13 -4.45
CA GLY A 137 -10.25 -23.04 -5.48
C GLY A 137 -9.36 -24.17 -4.96
N ASP A 138 -8.79 -24.04 -3.75
CA ASP A 138 -7.91 -25.05 -3.16
C ASP A 138 -7.94 -25.05 -1.62
N TYR A 139 -7.19 -25.98 -1.01
CA TYR A 139 -7.09 -26.10 0.45
C TYR A 139 -6.40 -24.90 1.11
N TYR A 140 -5.46 -24.25 0.43
CA TYR A 140 -4.77 -23.09 1.00
C TYR A 140 -5.75 -21.93 1.16
N GLN A 141 -6.48 -21.60 0.10
CA GLN A 141 -7.53 -20.60 0.11
C GLN A 141 -8.62 -20.95 1.12
N TYR A 142 -8.98 -22.23 1.26
CA TYR A 142 -9.95 -22.68 2.26
C TYR A 142 -9.54 -22.32 3.70
N PHE A 143 -8.25 -22.44 4.05
CA PHE A 143 -7.77 -22.16 5.41
C PHE A 143 -7.52 -20.68 5.68
N PHE A 144 -7.10 -19.91 4.67
CA PHE A 144 -6.57 -18.56 4.87
C PHE A 144 -7.44 -17.44 4.30
N THR A 145 -8.51 -17.77 3.58
CA THR A 145 -9.46 -16.75 3.14
C THR A 145 -10.41 -16.42 4.28
N SER A 146 -10.45 -15.14 4.67
CA SER A 146 -11.44 -14.64 5.63
C SER A 146 -12.86 -14.93 5.15
N THR A 147 -13.78 -15.23 6.06
CA THR A 147 -15.22 -15.41 5.76
C THR A 147 -16.08 -14.20 6.13
N ALA A 148 -15.46 -13.13 6.63
CA ALA A 148 -16.18 -11.91 6.99
C ALA A 148 -16.67 -11.15 5.74
N PRO A 149 -17.80 -10.42 5.78
CA PRO A 149 -18.22 -9.61 4.64
C PRO A 149 -17.18 -8.55 4.29
N ASP A 150 -16.63 -8.61 3.07
CA ASP A 150 -15.63 -7.67 2.56
C ASP A 150 -15.65 -7.64 1.02
N LEU A 151 -14.84 -6.75 0.43
CA LEU A 151 -14.46 -6.84 -0.98
C LEU A 151 -13.15 -7.63 -1.08
N TYR A 152 -13.18 -8.76 -1.77
CA TYR A 152 -12.02 -9.64 -1.92
C TYR A 152 -11.35 -9.46 -3.27
N LEU A 153 -10.02 -9.51 -3.26
CA LEU A 153 -9.19 -9.57 -4.46
C LEU A 153 -8.31 -10.82 -4.42
N GLU A 154 -8.27 -11.56 -5.52
CA GLU A 154 -7.32 -12.66 -5.70
C GLU A 154 -6.02 -12.09 -6.29
N PHE A 155 -4.90 -12.28 -5.59
CA PHE A 155 -3.57 -11.89 -6.02
C PHE A 155 -2.60 -13.06 -5.85
N GLU A 156 -2.04 -13.54 -6.96
CA GLU A 156 -1.06 -14.65 -6.99
C GLU A 156 -1.51 -15.92 -6.23
N GLY A 157 -2.82 -16.20 -6.22
CA GLY A 157 -3.41 -17.39 -5.57
C GLY A 157 -3.87 -17.16 -4.13
N ASP A 158 -3.56 -16.00 -3.54
CA ASP A 158 -4.04 -15.59 -2.23
C ASP A 158 -5.28 -14.68 -2.36
N TYR A 159 -6.24 -14.81 -1.44
CA TYR A 159 -7.32 -13.83 -1.30
C TYR A 159 -6.98 -12.79 -0.23
N TYR A 160 -7.10 -11.52 -0.61
CA TYR A 160 -7.00 -10.38 0.30
C TYR A 160 -8.34 -9.65 0.37
N GLY A 161 -8.88 -9.51 1.59
CA GLY A 161 -9.98 -8.59 1.85
C GLY A 161 -9.50 -7.14 1.85
N LEU A 162 -10.35 -6.21 1.42
CA LEU A 162 -10.06 -4.77 1.45
C LEU A 162 -9.70 -4.29 2.87
N GLN A 163 -10.33 -4.83 3.92
CA GLN A 163 -9.97 -4.48 5.31
C GLN A 163 -8.57 -4.95 5.69
N GLN A 164 -8.16 -6.11 5.19
CA GLN A 164 -6.81 -6.65 5.39
C GLN A 164 -5.77 -5.76 4.69
N ILE A 165 -5.99 -5.44 3.40
CA ILE A 165 -5.12 -4.54 2.62
C ILE A 165 -5.00 -3.19 3.32
N LYS A 166 -6.13 -2.63 3.75
CA LYS A 166 -6.18 -1.36 4.50
C LYS A 166 -5.35 -1.43 5.77
N GLY A 167 -5.55 -2.45 6.59
CA GLY A 167 -4.83 -2.64 7.86
C GLY A 167 -3.32 -2.80 7.68
N ILE A 168 -2.90 -3.56 6.67
CA ILE A 168 -1.48 -3.76 6.33
C ILE A 168 -0.85 -2.44 5.91
N LEU A 169 -1.45 -1.73 4.96
CA LEU A 169 -0.86 -0.52 4.37
C LEU A 169 -0.76 0.63 5.36
N LEU A 170 -1.79 0.86 6.18
CA LEU A 170 -1.76 1.94 7.18
C LEU A 170 -0.66 1.70 8.22
N GLN A 171 -0.56 0.48 8.73
CA GLN A 171 0.49 0.12 9.70
C GLN A 171 1.88 0.22 9.08
N PHE A 172 2.05 -0.31 7.88
CA PHE A 172 3.31 -0.27 7.15
C PHE A 172 3.77 1.17 6.86
N TYR A 173 2.93 2.00 6.25
CA TYR A 173 3.32 3.36 5.89
C TYR A 173 3.58 4.25 7.10
N THR A 174 2.80 4.08 8.18
CA THR A 174 3.05 4.78 9.44
C THR A 174 4.42 4.43 10.00
N GLY A 175 4.76 3.14 10.07
CA GLY A 175 6.07 2.68 10.54
C GLY A 175 7.21 3.13 9.63
N LEU A 176 7.03 3.05 8.31
CA LEU A 176 8.02 3.42 7.32
C LEU A 176 8.37 4.91 7.38
N ILE A 177 7.37 5.79 7.37
CA ILE A 177 7.58 7.23 7.44
C ILE A 177 8.25 7.61 8.76
N HIS A 178 7.78 7.07 9.89
CA HIS A 178 8.41 7.32 11.19
C HIS A 178 9.88 6.89 11.21
N TYR A 179 10.20 5.73 10.66
CA TYR A 179 11.56 5.23 10.55
C TYR A 179 12.46 6.15 9.70
N LEU A 180 11.96 6.65 8.58
CA LEU A 180 12.72 7.53 7.66
C LEU A 180 12.91 8.93 8.24
N GLU A 181 11.90 9.53 8.86
CA GLU A 181 11.99 10.87 9.48
C GLU A 181 12.92 10.91 10.69
N ASN A 182 12.95 9.85 11.51
CA ASN A 182 13.89 9.73 12.63
C ASN A 182 15.35 9.63 12.15
N LYS A 183 15.57 8.99 10.99
CA LYS A 183 16.90 8.93 10.36
C LYS A 183 17.32 10.29 9.81
N GLU A 184 16.44 10.99 9.11
CA GLU A 184 16.73 12.35 8.61
C GLU A 184 17.14 13.29 9.74
N SER A 185 16.41 13.25 10.86
CA SER A 185 16.71 14.05 12.05
C SER A 185 18.07 13.73 12.66
N SER A 186 18.48 12.46 12.60
CA SER A 186 19.78 12.01 13.11
C SER A 186 20.93 12.39 12.16
N SER A 187 20.69 12.45 10.84
CA SER A 187 21.67 12.89 9.84
C SER A 187 21.81 14.42 9.75
N GLY A 188 20.75 15.18 10.08
CA GLY A 188 20.75 16.64 10.07
C GLY A 188 21.36 17.31 11.30
N ALA A 189 21.72 16.53 12.33
CA ALA A 189 22.41 17.01 13.53
C ALA A 189 23.95 17.15 13.36
N VAL A 190 24.46 16.90 12.14
CA VAL A 190 25.86 17.12 11.76
C VAL A 190 25.87 18.03 10.53
N SER A 191 25.60 19.32 10.72
CA SER A 191 25.79 20.38 9.72
C SER A 191 25.97 21.72 10.42
#